data_AF-A0A497H949-F1
#
_entry.id   AF-A0A497H949-F1
#
_cell.length_a   1.000
_cell.length_b   1.000
_cell.length_c   1.000
_cell.angle_alpha   90.00
_cell.angle_beta   90.00
_cell.angle_gamma   90.00
#
_symmetry.space_group_name_H-M   'P 1'
#
loop_
_entity.id
_entity.type
_entity.pdbx_description
1 polymer ?
#
loop_
_entity_poly.entity_id
_entity_poly.type
_entity_poly.pdbx_seq_one_letter_code
_entity_poly.pdbx_strand_id
1 'polypeptide(L)'
;MIRYIKIPMERVAVLIGHKGETKRSIEEKTKIKIDVDSKQGEVTINDMDATDDPLLIFKVENIVRAIGRGFNPTQAMTLLDDEMDFYIFDIHDYVGKKQTHVRRLKGRVIGKNGKTKRLLEELTDSYISIYGHTISIIANVIDIDIVKKAVDKLLTGSKHATVYRFVETSMKKIRLEHGF
;
A
#
# COMPACT_ATOMS: atom_id res chain seq x y z
N MET A 1 -19.96 -1.37 -14.71
CA MET A 1 -18.69 -1.40 -15.48
C MET A 1 -17.86 -2.55 -14.92
N ILE A 2 -17.05 -3.21 -15.74
CA ILE A 2 -16.13 -4.25 -15.24
C ILE A 2 -14.75 -3.63 -15.10
N ARG A 3 -14.10 -3.86 -13.95
CA ARG A 3 -12.72 -3.43 -13.66
C ARG A 3 -11.78 -4.61 -13.75
N TYR A 4 -10.62 -4.36 -14.33
CA TYR A 4 -9.55 -5.34 -14.47
C TYR A 4 -8.32 -4.84 -13.73
N ILE A 5 -7.81 -5.66 -12.81
CA ILE A 5 -6.64 -5.36 -11.99
C ILE A 5 -5.63 -6.49 -12.19
N LYS A 6 -4.42 -6.14 -12.62
CA LYS A 6 -3.33 -7.11 -12.75
C LYS A 6 -2.48 -7.14 -11.49
N ILE A 7 -2.30 -8.33 -10.94
CA ILE A 7 -1.39 -8.59 -9.82
C ILE A 7 -0.28 -9.57 -10.23
N PRO A 8 0.89 -9.54 -9.56
CA PRO A 8 1.93 -10.52 -9.79
C PRO A 8 1.42 -11.95 -9.51
N MET A 9 1.83 -12.91 -10.34
CA MET A 9 1.35 -14.31 -10.29
C MET A 9 1.57 -14.94 -8.91
N GLU A 10 2.73 -14.70 -8.31
CA GLU A 10 3.09 -15.18 -6.98
C GLU A 10 2.23 -14.58 -5.85
N ARG A 11 1.46 -13.53 -6.13
CA ARG A 11 0.54 -12.88 -5.17
C ARG A 11 -0.91 -13.33 -5.32
N VAL A 12 -1.26 -14.02 -6.41
CA VAL A 12 -2.60 -14.60 -6.63
C VAL A 12 -2.98 -15.53 -5.48
N ALA A 13 -2.06 -16.41 -5.06
CA ALA A 13 -2.31 -17.32 -3.95
C ALA A 13 -2.61 -16.59 -2.63
N VAL A 14 -2.02 -15.41 -2.41
CA VAL A 14 -2.27 -14.60 -1.21
C VAL A 14 -3.63 -13.89 -1.28
N LEU A 15 -4.04 -13.45 -2.47
CA LEU A 15 -5.37 -12.87 -2.68
C LEU A 15 -6.48 -13.92 -2.49
N ILE A 16 -6.26 -15.15 -2.97
CA ILE A 16 -7.21 -16.25 -2.76
C ILE A 16 -7.21 -16.66 -1.29
N GLY A 17 -6.03 -16.84 -0.69
CA GLY A 17 -5.86 -17.32 0.69
C GLY A 17 -6.06 -18.84 0.82
N HIS A 18 -5.79 -19.40 2.00
CA HIS A 18 -5.96 -20.84 2.21
C HIS A 18 -7.43 -21.23 2.00
N LYS A 19 -7.70 -22.17 1.07
CA LYS A 19 -9.06 -22.59 0.69
C LYS A 19 -9.99 -21.41 0.30
N GLY A 20 -9.44 -20.31 -0.21
CA GLY A 20 -10.22 -19.14 -0.61
C GLY A 20 -10.61 -18.19 0.52
N GLU A 21 -10.03 -18.33 1.72
CA GLU A 21 -10.43 -17.54 2.91
C GLU A 21 -10.31 -16.02 2.71
N THR A 22 -9.25 -15.56 2.05
CA THR A 22 -9.00 -14.12 1.88
C THR A 22 -9.98 -13.52 0.90
N LYS A 23 -10.13 -14.14 -0.27
CA LYS A 23 -11.15 -13.75 -1.26
C LYS A 23 -12.53 -13.71 -0.61
N ARG A 24 -12.92 -14.79 0.07
CA ARG A 24 -14.24 -14.88 0.71
C ARG A 24 -14.44 -13.79 1.76
N SER A 25 -13.43 -13.49 2.57
CA SER A 25 -13.52 -12.43 3.57
C SER A 25 -13.74 -11.05 2.94
N ILE A 26 -13.09 -10.75 1.81
CA ILE A 26 -13.31 -9.50 1.06
C ILE A 26 -14.75 -9.48 0.54
N GLU A 27 -15.20 -10.55 -0.13
CA GLU A 27 -16.55 -10.63 -0.70
C GLU A 27 -17.65 -10.54 0.38
N GLU A 28 -17.49 -11.19 1.54
CA GLU A 28 -18.45 -11.16 2.64
C GLU A 28 -18.58 -9.76 3.27
N LYS A 29 -17.45 -9.05 3.45
CA LYS A 29 -17.45 -7.72 4.07
C LYS A 29 -17.92 -6.61 3.14
N THR A 30 -17.77 -6.81 1.82
CA THR A 30 -18.06 -5.77 0.82
C THR A 30 -19.28 -6.06 -0.03
N LYS A 31 -19.76 -7.31 0.00
CA LYS A 31 -20.78 -7.87 -0.91
C LYS A 31 -20.41 -7.82 -2.40
N ILE A 32 -19.16 -7.49 -2.73
CA ILE A 32 -18.66 -7.37 -4.10
C ILE A 32 -17.94 -8.66 -4.47
N LYS A 33 -18.29 -9.27 -5.61
CA LYS A 33 -17.63 -10.50 -6.06
C LYS A 33 -16.32 -10.19 -6.77
N ILE A 34 -15.35 -11.08 -6.57
CA ILE A 34 -14.01 -10.98 -7.17
C ILE A 34 -13.74 -12.24 -7.98
N ASP A 35 -13.58 -12.10 -9.29
CA ASP A 35 -13.10 -13.21 -10.11
C ASP A 35 -11.58 -13.12 -10.31
N VAL A 36 -10.89 -14.27 -10.27
CA VAL A 36 -9.43 -14.32 -10.29
C VAL A 36 -8.98 -15.33 -11.34
N ASP A 37 -8.47 -14.84 -12.47
CA ASP A 37 -7.77 -15.67 -13.43
C ASP A 37 -6.38 -16.02 -12.89
N SER A 38 -6.29 -17.22 -12.33
CA SER A 38 -5.07 -17.74 -11.73
C SER A 38 -3.97 -18.09 -12.74
N LYS A 39 -4.23 -18.03 -14.05
CA LYS A 39 -3.23 -18.25 -15.11
C LYS A 39 -2.57 -16.94 -15.54
N GLN A 40 -3.30 -15.83 -15.50
CA GLN A 40 -2.82 -14.53 -15.98
C GLN A 40 -2.57 -13.51 -14.86
N GLY A 41 -3.02 -13.81 -13.64
CA GLY A 41 -2.94 -12.88 -12.51
C GLY A 41 -3.87 -11.68 -12.69
N GLU A 42 -4.93 -11.86 -13.48
CA GLU A 42 -5.96 -10.85 -13.71
C GLU A 42 -7.09 -11.05 -12.71
N VAL A 43 -7.48 -9.95 -12.08
CA VAL A 43 -8.57 -9.90 -11.12
C VAL A 43 -9.66 -9.03 -11.71
N THR A 44 -10.87 -9.57 -11.76
CA THR A 44 -12.02 -8.89 -12.33
C THR A 44 -13.02 -8.56 -11.22
N ILE A 45 -13.49 -7.32 -11.20
CA ILE A 45 -14.48 -6.84 -10.24
C ILE A 45 -15.63 -6.19 -11.02
N ASN A 46 -16.87 -6.52 -10.66
CA ASN A 46 -18.05 -5.94 -11.28
C ASN A 46 -18.59 -4.78 -10.45
N ASP A 47 -18.56 -3.56 -11.00
CA ASP A 47 -19.09 -2.36 -10.32
C ASP A 47 -20.59 -2.49 -10.01
N MET A 48 -21.33 -3.33 -10.74
CA MET A 48 -22.76 -3.56 -10.47
C MET A 48 -23.01 -4.27 -9.13
N ASP A 49 -21.99 -4.88 -8.53
CA ASP A 49 -22.12 -5.51 -7.21
C ASP A 49 -22.08 -4.47 -6.07
N ALA A 50 -21.59 -3.25 -6.33
CA ALA A 50 -21.53 -2.15 -5.37
C ALA A 50 -22.85 -1.34 -5.36
N THR A 51 -23.97 -2.01 -5.08
CA THR A 51 -25.31 -1.39 -5.16
C THR A 51 -25.59 -0.39 -4.04
N ASP A 52 -25.10 -0.68 -2.83
CA ASP A 52 -25.43 0.06 -1.61
C ASP A 52 -24.49 1.25 -1.40
N ASP A 53 -23.20 1.07 -1.74
CA ASP A 53 -22.16 2.09 -1.61
C ASP A 53 -21.18 2.00 -2.80
N PRO A 54 -21.32 2.90 -3.80
CA PRO A 54 -20.41 2.94 -4.95
C PRO A 54 -18.94 3.20 -4.60
N LEU A 55 -18.62 3.73 -3.41
CA LEU A 55 -17.24 3.98 -2.99
C LEU A 55 -16.51 2.69 -2.59
N LEU A 56 -17.23 1.64 -2.16
CA LEU A 56 -16.65 0.35 -1.80
C LEU A 56 -15.85 -0.28 -2.94
N ILE A 57 -16.22 -0.02 -4.20
CA ILE A 57 -15.50 -0.56 -5.35
C ILE A 57 -14.03 -0.10 -5.38
N PHE A 58 -13.77 1.15 -5.02
CA PHE A 58 -12.42 1.71 -4.96
C PHE A 58 -11.64 1.13 -3.79
N LYS A 59 -12.30 0.86 -2.67
CA LYS A 59 -11.69 0.18 -1.53
C LYS A 59 -11.29 -1.26 -1.88
N VAL A 60 -12.17 -2.02 -2.54
CA VAL A 60 -11.84 -3.38 -3.01
C VAL A 60 -10.69 -3.35 -4.02
N GLU A 61 -10.71 -2.41 -4.96
CA GLU A 61 -9.61 -2.23 -5.91
C GLU A 61 -8.28 -1.95 -5.19
N ASN A 62 -8.28 -1.07 -4.18
CA ASN A 62 -7.11 -0.78 -3.36
C ASN A 62 -6.64 -1.99 -2.55
N ILE A 63 -7.55 -2.80 -1.98
CA ILE A 63 -7.22 -4.04 -1.26
C ILE A 63 -6.53 -5.04 -2.20
N VAL A 64 -7.08 -5.27 -3.39
CA VAL A 64 -6.49 -6.18 -4.39
C VAL A 64 -5.11 -5.69 -4.80
N ARG A 65 -4.98 -4.39 -5.11
CA ARG A 65 -3.69 -3.77 -5.44
C ARG A 65 -2.69 -3.88 -4.29
N ALA A 66 -3.10 -3.61 -3.06
CA ALA A 66 -2.25 -3.70 -1.87
C ALA A 66 -1.71 -5.13 -1.67
N ILE A 67 -2.57 -6.15 -1.75
CA ILE A 67 -2.15 -7.56 -1.70
C ILE A 67 -1.18 -7.87 -2.84
N GLY A 68 -1.49 -7.42 -4.05
CA GLY A 68 -0.61 -7.54 -5.22
C GLY A 68 0.74 -6.85 -5.05
N ARG A 69 0.82 -5.80 -4.22
CA ARG A 69 2.06 -5.07 -3.89
C ARG A 69 2.69 -5.48 -2.56
N GLY A 70 2.38 -6.66 -2.06
CA GLY A 70 3.15 -7.31 -1.00
C GLY A 70 2.57 -7.16 0.42
N PHE A 71 1.44 -6.47 0.59
CA PHE A 71 0.75 -6.45 1.89
C PHE A 71 0.12 -7.80 2.21
N ASN A 72 0.09 -8.17 3.49
CA ASN A 72 -0.69 -9.34 3.91
C ASN A 72 -2.19 -8.98 3.93
N PRO A 73 -3.10 -9.99 3.90
CA PRO A 73 -4.53 -9.74 3.91
C PRO A 73 -5.01 -8.86 5.06
N THR A 74 -4.51 -9.09 6.28
CA THR A 74 -4.90 -8.31 7.46
C THR A 74 -4.60 -6.82 7.30
N GLN A 75 -3.40 -6.47 6.81
CA GLN A 75 -3.02 -5.08 6.54
C GLN A 75 -3.81 -4.49 5.37
N ALA A 76 -4.07 -5.26 4.31
CA ALA A 76 -4.84 -4.75 3.18
C ALA A 76 -6.29 -4.46 3.58
N MET A 77 -6.90 -5.29 4.43
CA MET A 77 -8.29 -5.14 4.87
C MET A 77 -8.55 -3.91 5.73
N THR A 78 -7.52 -3.25 6.27
CA THR A 78 -7.71 -1.96 6.96
C THR A 78 -8.19 -0.86 6.02
N LEU A 79 -8.02 -1.02 4.69
CA LEU A 79 -8.54 -0.10 3.67
C LEU A 79 -10.07 -0.12 3.52
N LEU A 80 -10.77 -0.99 4.28
CA LEU A 80 -12.22 -0.88 4.40
C LEU A 80 -12.65 0.32 5.27
N ASP A 81 -11.78 0.77 6.16
CA ASP A 81 -11.98 1.97 6.97
C ASP A 81 -11.88 3.23 6.08
N ASP A 82 -12.83 4.15 6.24
CA ASP A 82 -12.88 5.43 5.51
C ASP A 82 -11.73 6.37 5.86
N GLU A 83 -11.14 6.21 7.04
CA GLU A 83 -10.00 7.02 7.46
C GLU A 83 -8.67 6.51 6.91
N MET A 84 -8.64 5.34 6.28
CA MET A 84 -7.42 4.71 5.75
C MET A 84 -7.29 4.93 4.24
N ASP A 85 -6.08 5.28 3.81
CA ASP A 85 -5.75 5.51 2.41
C ASP A 85 -4.59 4.61 1.95
N PHE A 86 -4.45 4.46 0.63
CA PHE A 86 -3.46 3.62 -0.02
C PHE A 86 -2.72 4.38 -1.12
N TYR A 87 -1.40 4.32 -1.09
CA TYR A 87 -0.56 4.95 -2.12
C TYR A 87 0.51 4.00 -2.65
N ILE A 88 0.82 4.09 -3.94
CA ILE A 88 1.90 3.34 -4.59
C ILE A 88 2.86 4.32 -5.28
N PHE A 89 4.14 4.26 -4.90
CA PHE A 89 5.25 4.81 -5.68
C PHE A 89 5.76 3.76 -6.67
N ASP A 90 5.97 4.15 -7.94
CA ASP A 90 6.81 3.40 -8.87
C ASP A 90 8.24 3.96 -8.82
N ILE A 91 9.21 3.13 -8.43
CA ILE A 91 10.61 3.52 -8.36
C ILE A 91 11.18 3.84 -9.76
N HIS A 92 10.60 3.28 -10.82
CA HIS A 92 10.99 3.60 -12.19
C HIS A 92 10.79 5.07 -12.53
N ASP A 93 9.82 5.75 -11.91
CA ASP A 93 9.58 7.19 -12.14
C ASP A 93 10.75 8.04 -11.62
N TYR A 94 11.56 7.49 -10.71
CA TYR A 94 12.71 8.19 -10.12
C TYR A 94 14.04 7.89 -10.80
N VAL A 95 14.24 6.66 -11.29
CA VAL A 95 15.56 6.18 -11.75
C VAL A 95 15.53 5.32 -13.01
N GLY A 96 14.37 5.18 -13.65
CA GLY A 96 14.16 4.26 -14.76
C GLY A 96 14.29 2.79 -14.36
N LYS A 97 14.41 1.90 -15.36
CA LYS A 97 14.29 0.44 -15.18
C LYS A 97 15.60 -0.28 -14.81
N LYS A 98 16.71 0.46 -14.62
CA LYS A 98 18.01 -0.17 -14.33
C LYS A 98 18.05 -0.71 -12.91
N GLN A 99 18.14 -2.04 -12.79
CA GLN A 99 17.98 -2.79 -11.54
C GLN A 99 18.93 -2.35 -10.42
N THR A 100 20.15 -1.94 -10.74
CA THR A 100 21.09 -1.44 -9.72
C THR A 100 20.61 -0.14 -9.08
N HIS A 101 19.97 0.76 -9.84
CA HIS A 101 19.41 1.99 -9.30
C HIS A 101 18.12 1.72 -8.52
N VAL A 102 17.25 0.84 -9.03
CA VAL A 102 16.05 0.40 -8.30
C VAL A 102 16.44 -0.21 -6.94
N ARG A 103 17.38 -1.15 -6.92
CA ARG A 103 17.88 -1.78 -5.68
C ARG A 103 18.46 -0.74 -4.71
N ARG A 104 19.18 0.26 -5.20
CA ARG A 104 19.71 1.35 -4.37
C ARG A 104 18.60 2.18 -3.73
N LEU A 105 17.57 2.56 -4.48
CA LEU A 105 16.43 3.33 -3.96
C LEU A 105 15.61 2.53 -2.94
N LYS A 106 15.33 1.25 -3.23
CA LYS A 106 14.75 0.32 -2.25
C LYS A 106 15.58 0.28 -0.96
N GLY A 107 16.90 0.14 -1.09
CA GLY A 107 17.82 0.11 0.05
C GLY A 107 17.79 1.37 0.91
N ARG A 108 17.53 2.54 0.32
CA ARG A 108 17.38 3.81 1.05
C ARG A 108 16.05 3.89 1.82
N VAL A 109 15.00 3.26 1.33
CA VAL A 109 13.71 3.23 2.05
C VAL A 109 13.71 2.16 3.14
N ILE A 110 14.34 1.01 2.88
CA ILE A 110 14.56 -0.03 3.88
C ILE A 110 15.48 0.50 5.01
N GLY A 111 16.58 1.15 4.64
CA GLY A 111 17.63 1.55 5.56
C GLY A 111 18.44 0.36 6.10
N LYS A 112 19.46 0.65 6.92
CA LYS A 112 20.30 -0.40 7.52
C LYS A 112 19.42 -1.33 8.37
N ASN A 113 19.42 -2.63 8.04
CA ASN A 113 18.64 -3.67 8.72
C ASN A 113 17.13 -3.38 8.80
N GLY A 114 16.57 -2.60 7.87
CA GLY A 114 15.15 -2.22 7.91
C GLY A 114 14.82 -1.06 8.86
N LYS A 115 15.82 -0.42 9.49
CA LYS A 115 15.62 0.62 10.50
C LYS A 115 14.82 1.81 9.98
N THR A 116 15.05 2.24 8.75
CA THR A 116 14.34 3.41 8.19
C THR A 116 12.86 3.09 8.00
N LYS A 117 12.54 1.96 7.37
CA LYS A 117 11.17 1.51 7.19
C LYS A 117 10.44 1.42 8.54
N ARG A 118 11.00 0.71 9.52
CA ARG A 118 10.38 0.54 10.85
C ARG A 118 10.13 1.86 11.56
N LEU A 119 11.10 2.78 11.51
CA LEU A 119 10.93 4.11 12.12
C LEU A 119 9.79 4.89 11.46
N LEU A 120 9.66 4.82 10.13
CA LEU A 120 8.55 5.47 9.44
C LEU A 120 7.22 4.85 9.88
N GLU A 121 7.10 3.51 9.86
CA GLU A 121 5.91 2.78 10.30
C GLU A 121 5.53 3.14 11.75
N GLU A 122 6.49 3.12 12.69
CA GLU A 122 6.27 3.43 14.11
C GLU A 122 5.87 4.89 14.37
N LEU A 123 6.48 5.86 13.67
CA LEU A 123 6.20 7.27 13.91
C LEU A 123 4.85 7.71 13.35
N THR A 124 4.38 7.06 12.28
CA THR A 124 3.23 7.48 11.46
C THR A 124 2.07 6.50 11.48
N ASP A 125 2.15 5.47 12.32
CA ASP A 125 1.20 4.34 12.38
C ASP A 125 0.81 3.79 11.00
N SER A 126 1.82 3.63 10.15
CA SER A 126 1.64 3.22 8.76
C SER A 126 2.15 1.81 8.51
N TYR A 127 1.63 1.17 7.46
CA TYR A 127 2.20 -0.04 6.89
C TYR A 127 2.90 0.29 5.58
N ILE A 128 4.15 -0.16 5.42
CA ILE A 128 4.94 0.08 4.21
C ILE A 128 5.33 -1.26 3.58
N SER A 129 4.88 -1.52 2.36
CA SER A 129 5.33 -2.65 1.55
C SER A 129 6.35 -2.22 0.50
N ILE A 130 7.39 -3.02 0.30
CA ILE A 130 8.44 -2.78 -0.71
C ILE A 130 8.51 -4.03 -1.59
N TYR A 131 7.89 -3.97 -2.76
CA TYR A 131 7.64 -5.14 -3.60
C TYR A 131 8.01 -4.87 -5.06
N GLY A 132 8.82 -5.73 -5.68
CA GLY A 132 9.29 -5.51 -7.05
C GLY A 132 9.96 -4.14 -7.20
N HIS A 133 9.41 -3.29 -8.07
CA HIS A 133 9.80 -1.90 -8.32
C HIS A 133 8.89 -0.87 -7.63
N THR A 134 7.97 -1.29 -6.75
CA THR A 134 7.02 -0.40 -6.09
C THR A 134 7.28 -0.30 -4.59
N ILE A 135 6.95 0.86 -4.02
CA ILE A 135 6.81 1.08 -2.58
C ILE A 135 5.37 1.50 -2.33
N SER A 136 4.67 0.77 -1.48
CA SER A 136 3.26 1.00 -1.20
C SER A 136 3.05 1.31 0.27
N ILE A 137 2.09 2.18 0.56
CA ILE A 137 1.82 2.70 1.91
C ILE A 137 0.32 2.53 2.17
N ILE A 138 -0.01 2.07 3.38
CA ILE A 138 -1.35 2.14 3.96
C ILE A 138 -1.23 2.92 5.27
N ALA A 139 -2.01 3.99 5.44
CA ALA A 139 -2.00 4.82 6.64
C ALA A 139 -3.31 5.63 6.73
N ASN A 140 -3.55 6.28 7.86
CA ASN A 140 -4.65 7.23 7.97
C ASN A 140 -4.46 8.40 6.97
N VAL A 141 -5.54 8.96 6.45
CA VAL A 141 -5.58 10.11 5.52
C VAL A 141 -4.73 11.30 5.97
N ILE A 142 -4.59 11.52 7.28
CA ILE A 142 -3.76 12.59 7.86
C ILE A 142 -2.27 12.24 7.76
N ASP A 143 -1.90 11.01 8.11
CA ASP A 143 -0.51 10.59 8.25
C ASP A 143 0.12 10.17 6.91
N ILE A 144 -0.68 9.68 5.96
CA ILE A 144 -0.20 9.15 4.68
C ILE A 144 0.61 10.20 3.89
N ASP A 145 0.26 11.48 3.97
CA ASP A 145 0.97 12.55 3.28
C ASP A 145 2.37 12.81 3.86
N ILE A 146 2.54 12.64 5.18
CA ILE A 146 3.86 12.68 5.80
C ILE A 146 4.70 11.52 5.30
N VAL A 147 4.15 10.31 5.28
CA VAL A 147 4.87 9.10 4.85
C VAL A 147 5.25 9.22 3.38
N LYS A 148 4.31 9.65 2.51
CA LYS A 148 4.57 9.92 1.09
C LYS A 148 5.72 10.89 0.91
N LYS A 149 5.72 12.01 1.63
CA LYS A 149 6.80 13.01 1.56
C LYS A 149 8.13 12.49 2.11
N ALA A 150 8.10 11.65 3.15
CA ALA A 150 9.30 11.02 3.68
C ALA A 150 9.92 10.03 2.70
N VAL A 151 9.10 9.17 2.09
CA VAL A 151 9.51 8.21 1.06
C VAL A 151 10.04 8.94 -0.17
N ASP A 152 9.33 9.96 -0.67
CA ASP A 152 9.77 10.78 -1.79
C ASP A 152 11.15 11.42 -1.53
N LYS A 153 11.36 11.98 -0.33
CA LYS A 153 12.67 12.52 0.08
C LYS A 153 13.78 11.46 0.05
N LEU A 154 13.48 10.23 0.47
CA LEU A 154 14.45 9.13 0.42
C LEU A 154 14.77 8.75 -1.03
N LEU A 155 13.76 8.67 -1.89
CA LEU A 155 13.92 8.34 -3.31
C LEU A 155 14.69 9.41 -4.09
N THR A 156 14.47 10.70 -3.76
CA THR A 156 15.16 11.86 -4.35
C THR A 156 16.54 12.15 -3.76
N GLY A 157 17.02 11.33 -2.81
CA GLY A 157 18.42 11.38 -2.36
C GLY A 157 18.68 12.10 -1.03
N SER A 158 17.64 12.58 -0.32
CA SER A 158 17.79 13.25 0.97
C SER A 158 18.53 12.40 2.01
N LYS A 159 19.28 13.02 2.92
CA LYS A 159 19.94 12.29 4.03
C LYS A 159 18.88 11.71 4.97
N HIS A 160 19.10 10.47 5.45
CA HIS A 160 18.18 9.82 6.40
C HIS A 160 17.91 10.67 7.64
N ALA A 161 18.94 11.30 8.21
CA ALA A 161 18.79 12.19 9.37
C ALA A 161 17.84 13.37 9.11
N THR A 162 17.85 13.93 7.88
CA THR A 162 16.92 14.99 7.47
C THR A 162 15.50 14.47 7.37
N VAL A 163 15.32 13.24 6.85
CA VAL A 163 14.00 12.61 6.75
C VAL A 163 13.43 12.29 8.13
N TYR A 164 14.24 11.74 9.03
CA TYR A 164 13.82 11.43 10.41
C TYR A 164 13.34 12.68 11.14
N ARG A 165 14.14 13.75 11.10
CA ARG A 165 13.77 15.04 11.71
C ARG A 165 12.48 15.59 11.10
N PHE A 166 12.31 15.48 9.79
CA PHE A 166 11.08 15.91 9.11
C PHE A 166 9.86 15.17 9.64
N VAL A 167 9.91 13.83 9.71
CA VAL A 167 8.78 13.02 10.19
C VAL A 167 8.49 13.33 11.66
N GLU A 168 9.50 13.33 12.53
CA GLU A 168 9.35 13.64 13.95
C GLU A 168 8.69 15.01 14.18
N THR A 169 9.14 16.03 13.45
CA THR A 169 8.59 17.39 13.58
C THR A 169 7.15 17.46 13.06
N SER A 170 6.88 16.80 11.93
CA SER A 170 5.54 16.80 11.32
C SER A 170 4.53 16.05 12.19
N MET A 171 4.90 14.87 12.70
CA MET A 171 4.06 14.10 13.61
C MET A 171 3.81 14.82 14.92
N LYS A 172 4.82 15.51 15.49
CA LYS A 172 4.63 16.35 16.67
C LYS A 172 3.61 17.45 16.42
N LYS A 173 3.66 18.09 15.25
CA LYS A 173 2.71 19.13 14.87
C LYS A 173 1.28 18.58 14.76
N ILE A 174 1.10 17.47 14.04
CA ILE A 174 -0.22 16.82 13.88
C ILE A 174 -0.81 16.43 15.23
N ARG A 175 -0.02 15.82 16.11
CA ARG A 175 -0.48 15.44 17.46
C ARG A 175 -0.89 16.64 18.31
N LEU A 176 -0.28 17.82 18.11
CA LEU A 176 -0.69 19.05 18.80
C LEU A 176 -1.97 19.64 18.21
N GLU A 177 -2.18 19.52 16.90
CA GLU A 177 -3.34 20.06 16.19
C GLU A 177 -4.60 19.19 16.38
N HIS A 178 -4.44 17.88 16.46
CA HIS A 178 -5.54 16.89 16.49
C HIS A 178 -5.68 16.17 17.85
N GLY A 179 -5.10 16.73 18.92
CA GLY A 179 -4.89 16.08 20.21
C GLY A 179 -6.00 15.11 20.67
N PHE A 180 -5.61 13.84 20.82
CA PHE A 180 -6.17 12.90 21.79
C PHE A 180 -5.46 13.09 23.14
#